data_AF-A0A0L8H3L1-F1
#
_entry.id   AF-A0A0L8H3L1-F1
#
_cell.length_a   1.000
_cell.length_b   1.000
_cell.length_c   1.000
_cell.angle_alpha   90.00
_cell.angle_beta   90.00
_cell.angle_gamma   90.00
#
_symmetry.space_group_name_H-M   'P 1'
#
loop_
_entity.id
_entity.type
_entity.pdbx_description
1 polymer ?
#
loop_
_entity_poly.entity_id
_entity_poly.type
_entity_poly.pdbx_seq_one_letter_code
_entity_poly.pdbx_strand_id
1 'polypeptide(L)'
;MKILLFMSFNIDHATWEQSALDRERWQSAVHKGANTCETNRIAAAEGRRQARKNRANNPVAGATIPCQHCQRLFRVQIGLTSHLWTHKKRPPPPQDDEMVFVASMDKLLNSENYPI
;
A
#
# COMPACT_ATOMS: atom_id res chain seq x y z
N MET A 1 -15.42 19.09 -25.75
CA MET A 1 -14.78 17.78 -26.03
C MET A 1 -13.95 17.74 -27.31
N LYS A 2 -14.32 18.40 -28.43
CA LYS A 2 -13.52 18.37 -29.68
C LYS A 2 -12.08 18.92 -29.57
N ILE A 3 -11.86 19.97 -28.78
CA ILE A 3 -10.55 20.66 -28.66
C ILE A 3 -9.44 19.76 -28.06
N LEU A 4 -9.77 18.89 -27.10
CA LEU A 4 -8.78 18.10 -26.36
C LEU A 4 -8.12 17.01 -27.21
N LEU A 5 -8.84 16.46 -28.20
CA LEU A 5 -8.29 15.47 -29.13
C LEU A 5 -7.23 16.10 -30.05
N PHE A 6 -7.47 17.32 -30.52
CA PHE A 6 -6.53 18.05 -31.39
C PHE A 6 -5.21 18.37 -30.68
N MET A 7 -5.28 18.86 -29.44
CA MET A 7 -4.08 19.18 -28.64
C MET A 7 -3.24 17.92 -28.34
N SER A 8 -3.89 16.77 -28.16
CA SER A 8 -3.20 15.51 -27.85
C SER A 8 -2.38 14.97 -29.03
N PHE A 9 -2.77 15.31 -30.27
CA PHE A 9 -2.09 14.86 -31.49
C PHE A 9 -1.14 15.90 -32.07
N ASN A 10 -0.87 16.99 -31.34
CA ASN A 10 -0.04 18.09 -31.84
C ASN A 10 -0.55 18.66 -33.18
N ILE A 11 -1.88 18.68 -33.34
CA ILE A 11 -2.55 19.33 -34.46
C ILE A 11 -3.03 20.68 -33.96
N ASP A 12 -2.63 21.74 -34.66
CA ASP A 12 -3.06 23.08 -34.32
C ASP A 12 -4.58 23.23 -34.51
N HIS A 13 -5.25 23.64 -33.43
CA HIS A 13 -6.68 23.83 -33.39
C HIS A 13 -7.13 25.05 -34.23
N ALA A 14 -6.24 26.00 -34.54
CA ALA A 14 -6.60 27.13 -35.38
C ALA A 14 -6.58 26.79 -36.88
N THR A 15 -5.84 25.75 -37.29
CA THR A 15 -5.58 25.43 -38.70
C THR A 15 -6.07 24.05 -39.14
N TRP A 16 -6.77 23.30 -38.27
CA TRP A 16 -7.22 21.95 -38.61
C TRP A 16 -8.26 21.92 -39.74
N GLU A 17 -9.12 22.93 -39.84
CA GLU A 17 -10.18 22.98 -40.85
C GLU A 17 -9.59 23.19 -42.26
N GLN A 18 -8.61 24.09 -42.40
CA GLN A 18 -7.83 24.25 -43.64
C GLN A 18 -7.03 22.99 -43.97
N SER A 19 -6.49 22.32 -42.95
CA SER A 19 -5.73 21.09 -43.13
C SER A 19 -6.62 19.92 -43.58
N ALA A 20 -7.88 19.89 -43.14
CA ALA A 20 -8.86 18.86 -43.49
C ALA A 20 -9.38 18.95 -44.93
N LEU A 21 -9.19 20.08 -45.61
CA LEU A 21 -9.49 20.24 -47.04
C LEU A 21 -8.62 19.32 -47.92
N ASP A 22 -7.36 19.12 -47.50
CA ASP A 22 -6.47 18.14 -48.11
C ASP A 22 -6.50 16.85 -47.31
N ARG A 23 -7.24 15.87 -47.84
CA ARG A 23 -7.49 14.59 -47.17
C ARG A 23 -6.19 13.81 -46.89
N GLU A 24 -5.25 13.79 -47.82
CA GLU A 24 -4.02 13.00 -47.66
C GLU A 24 -3.10 13.63 -46.61
N ARG A 25 -2.98 14.96 -46.65
CA ARG A 25 -2.23 15.71 -45.65
C ARG A 25 -2.83 15.60 -44.27
N TRP A 26 -4.16 15.67 -44.17
CA TRP A 26 -4.91 15.46 -42.93
C TRP A 26 -4.66 14.08 -42.33
N GLN A 27 -4.83 13.01 -43.12
CA GLN A 27 -4.58 11.64 -42.68
C GLN A 27 -3.15 11.45 -42.17
N SER A 28 -2.17 11.97 -42.90
CA SER A 28 -0.76 11.89 -42.53
C SER A 28 -0.47 12.62 -41.21
N ALA A 29 -1.05 13.82 -41.01
CA ALA A 29 -0.90 14.58 -39.78
C ALA A 29 -1.51 13.87 -38.57
N VAL A 30 -2.72 13.33 -38.71
CA VAL A 30 -3.40 12.56 -37.66
C VAL A 30 -2.62 11.31 -37.30
N HIS A 31 -2.17 10.52 -38.28
CA HIS A 31 -1.37 9.32 -38.02
C HIS A 31 -0.07 9.63 -37.29
N LYS A 32 0.65 10.67 -37.72
CA LYS A 32 1.88 11.12 -37.07
C LYS A 32 1.61 11.56 -35.63
N GLY A 33 0.55 12.35 -35.42
CA GLY A 33 0.14 12.83 -34.10
C GLY A 33 -0.25 11.69 -33.15
N ALA A 34 -1.03 10.73 -33.64
CA ALA A 34 -1.42 9.55 -32.88
C ALA A 34 -0.22 8.68 -32.49
N ASN A 35 0.68 8.40 -33.43
CA ASN A 35 1.89 7.64 -33.16
C ASN A 35 2.76 8.34 -32.10
N THR A 36 2.94 9.66 -32.21
CA THR A 36 3.70 10.45 -31.22
C THR A 36 3.03 10.43 -29.84
N CYS A 37 1.71 10.56 -29.79
CA CYS A 37 0.97 10.48 -28.53
C CYS A 37 1.14 9.10 -27.88
N GLU A 38 1.08 8.03 -28.67
CA GLU A 38 1.23 6.66 -28.18
C GLU A 38 2.65 6.38 -27.68
N THR A 39 3.68 6.77 -28.43
CA THR A 39 5.08 6.61 -28.02
C THR A 39 5.36 7.36 -26.72
N ASN A 40 4.88 8.60 -26.60
CA ASN A 40 4.99 9.38 -25.36
C ASN A 40 4.27 8.72 -24.18
N ARG A 41 3.08 8.15 -24.43
CA ARG A 41 2.30 7.45 -23.40
C ARG A 41 3.03 6.20 -22.91
N ILE A 42 3.65 5.43 -23.81
CA ILE A 42 4.47 4.25 -23.49
C ILE A 42 5.71 4.67 -22.71
N ALA A 43 6.49 5.63 -23.22
CA ALA A 43 7.70 6.12 -22.57
C ALA A 43 7.41 6.66 -21.15
N ALA A 44 6.31 7.40 -20.97
CA ALA A 44 5.89 7.86 -19.65
C ALA A 44 5.50 6.69 -18.72
N ALA A 45 4.84 5.64 -19.24
CA ALA A 45 4.50 4.45 -18.47
C ALA A 45 5.74 3.66 -18.05
N GLU A 46 6.72 3.53 -18.94
CA GLU A 46 8.01 2.91 -18.68
C GLU A 46 8.82 3.71 -17.66
N GLY A 47 8.87 5.04 -17.80
CA GLY A 47 9.50 5.93 -16.83
C GLY A 47 8.89 5.77 -15.43
N ARG A 48 7.57 5.71 -15.32
CA ARG A 48 6.87 5.42 -14.05
C ARG A 48 7.19 4.02 -13.52
N ARG A 49 7.28 3.01 -14.39
CA ARG A 49 7.66 1.64 -14.00
C ARG A 49 9.08 1.62 -13.46
N GLN A 50 10.03 2.27 -14.12
CA GLN A 50 11.43 2.31 -13.72
C GLN A 50 11.61 3.10 -12.41
N ALA A 51 10.91 4.22 -12.24
CA ALA A 51 10.91 4.99 -11.00
C ALA A 51 10.44 4.14 -9.81
N ARG A 52 9.40 3.31 -9.99
CA ARG A 52 8.93 2.37 -8.96
C ARG A 52 9.98 1.30 -8.63
N LYS A 53 10.62 0.69 -9.65
CA LYS A 53 11.71 -0.27 -9.44
C LYS A 53 12.88 0.38 -8.69
N ASN A 54 13.27 1.59 -9.08
CA ASN A 54 14.35 2.30 -8.42
C ASN A 54 14.02 2.62 -6.95
N ARG A 55 12.79 3.03 -6.63
CA ARG A 55 12.35 3.22 -5.24
C ARG A 55 12.38 1.93 -4.41
N ALA A 56 12.07 0.79 -5.03
CA ALA A 56 12.16 -0.50 -4.35
C ALA A 56 13.63 -0.90 -4.08
N ASN A 57 14.53 -0.61 -5.01
CA ASN A 57 15.96 -0.93 -4.91
C ASN A 57 16.76 0.05 -4.04
N ASN A 58 16.31 1.31 -3.97
CA ASN A 58 16.87 2.33 -3.10
C ASN A 58 15.83 2.73 -2.05
N PRO A 59 15.59 1.86 -1.04
CA PRO A 59 14.71 2.19 0.05
C PRO A 59 15.31 3.41 0.78
N VAL A 60 14.55 4.50 0.85
CA VAL A 60 14.87 5.63 1.74
C VAL A 60 15.16 5.04 3.12
N ALA A 61 16.32 5.38 3.69
CA ALA A 61 16.71 4.96 5.02
C ALA A 61 15.66 5.46 6.02
N GLY A 62 14.69 4.59 6.34
CA GLY A 62 13.54 4.94 7.15
C GLY A 62 13.85 4.71 8.62
N ALA A 63 13.55 5.72 9.44
CA ALA A 63 13.43 5.53 10.88
C ALA A 63 12.47 4.36 11.16
N THR A 64 12.94 3.41 11.95
CA THR A 64 12.17 2.23 12.29
C THR A 64 11.18 2.58 13.39
N ILE A 65 9.90 2.27 13.17
CA ILE A 65 8.81 2.56 14.12
C ILE A 65 8.58 1.31 14.99
N PRO A 66 8.78 1.38 16.32
CA PRO A 66 8.54 0.25 17.21
C PRO A 66 7.04 0.08 17.51
N CYS A 67 6.61 -1.16 17.69
CA CYS A 67 5.31 -1.46 18.29
C CYS A 67 5.35 -1.24 19.82
N GLN A 68 4.27 -0.70 20.37
CA GLN A 68 4.14 -0.46 21.82
C GLN A 68 3.83 -1.72 22.62
N HIS A 69 3.30 -2.77 21.98
CA HIS A 69 2.85 -3.99 22.66
C HIS A 69 3.79 -5.18 22.46
N CYS A 70 4.73 -5.11 21.50
CA CYS A 70 5.72 -6.14 21.27
C CYS A 70 7.00 -5.55 20.65
N GLN A 71 8.10 -6.30 20.65
CA GLN A 71 9.40 -5.87 20.12
C GLN A 71 9.45 -5.77 18.58
N ARG A 72 8.31 -5.80 17.89
CA ARG A 72 8.26 -5.80 16.44
C ARG A 72 8.46 -4.40 15.88
N LEU A 73 9.28 -4.32 14.85
CA LEU A 73 9.74 -3.10 14.22
C LEU A 73 9.14 -2.95 12.82
N PHE A 74 8.66 -1.75 12.47
CA PHE A 74 7.98 -1.47 11.21
C PHE A 74 8.68 -0.34 10.44
N ARG A 75 8.72 -0.47 9.12
CA ARG A 75 9.32 0.55 8.22
C ARG A 75 8.34 1.66 7.84
N VAL A 76 7.04 1.43 7.97
CA VAL A 76 5.98 2.34 7.56
C VAL A 76 4.78 2.25 8.50
N GLN A 77 4.08 3.38 8.70
CA GLN A 77 2.96 3.49 9.64
C GLN A 77 1.78 2.57 9.32
N ILE A 78 1.52 2.31 8.03
CA ILE A 78 0.43 1.42 7.59
C ILE A 78 0.65 -0.01 8.12
N GLY A 79 1.89 -0.50 8.07
CA GLY A 79 2.25 -1.82 8.59
C GLY A 79 2.06 -1.93 10.10
N LEU A 80 2.47 -0.89 10.85
CA LEU A 80 2.22 -0.82 12.29
C LEU A 80 0.72 -0.80 12.60
N THR A 81 -0.05 0.03 11.90
CA THR A 81 -1.50 0.19 12.11
C THR A 81 -2.24 -1.13 11.91
N SER A 82 -1.92 -1.86 10.82
CA SER A 82 -2.48 -3.18 10.56
C SER A 82 -2.09 -4.20 11.64
N HIS A 83 -0.88 -4.12 12.17
CA HIS A 83 -0.40 -5.02 13.21
C HIS A 83 -1.07 -4.76 14.58
N LEU A 84 -1.33 -3.49 14.92
CA LEU A 84 -2.01 -3.13 16.17
C LEU A 84 -3.42 -3.76 16.27
N TRP A 85 -4.08 -4.02 15.14
CA TRP A 85 -5.35 -4.76 15.14
C TRP A 85 -5.23 -6.20 15.63
N THR A 86 -4.08 -6.86 15.43
CA THR A 86 -3.84 -8.21 15.95
C THR A 86 -3.78 -8.22 17.48
N HIS A 87 -3.24 -7.16 18.09
CA HIS A 87 -3.26 -7.01 19.55
C HIS A 87 -4.68 -6.81 20.08
N LYS A 88 -5.53 -6.05 19.37
CA LYS A 88 -6.93 -5.84 19.76
C LYS A 88 -7.81 -7.10 19.69
N LYS A 89 -7.43 -8.08 18.85
CA LYS A 89 -8.17 -9.35 18.72
C LYS A 89 -7.77 -10.41 19.77
N ARG A 90 -6.72 -10.18 20.56
CA ARG A 90 -6.35 -11.06 21.66
C ARG A 90 -7.04 -10.56 22.94
N PRO A 91 -7.96 -11.32 23.55
CA PRO A 91 -8.52 -10.93 24.84
C PRO A 91 -7.39 -10.84 25.87
N PRO A 92 -7.49 -9.93 26.86
CA PRO A 92 -6.54 -9.91 27.97
C PRO A 92 -6.49 -11.31 28.61
N PRO A 93 -5.31 -11.79 29.03
CA PRO A 93 -5.21 -13.05 29.76
C PRO A 93 -6.16 -13.02 30.98
N PRO A 94 -6.88 -14.10 31.29
CA PRO A 94 -7.73 -14.17 32.48
C PRO A 94 -6.92 -13.76 33.71
N GLN A 95 -7.46 -12.83 34.49
CA GLN A 95 -6.85 -12.37 35.73
C GLN A 95 -6.85 -13.51 36.76
N ASP A 96 -5.69 -13.71 37.30
CA ASP A 96 -5.19 -14.76 38.18
C ASP A 96 -5.67 -14.60 39.63
N ASP A 97 -6.98 -14.40 39.84
CA ASP A 97 -7.56 -14.18 41.17
C ASP A 97 -8.20 -15.45 41.77
N GLU A 98 -8.27 -16.56 41.01
CA GLU A 98 -8.97 -17.81 41.42
C GLU A 98 -8.02 -18.90 41.98
N MET A 99 -6.77 -18.58 42.32
CA MET A 99 -5.79 -19.56 42.83
C MET A 99 -5.65 -19.54 44.36
N VAL A 100 -6.26 -18.57 45.05
CA VAL A 100 -6.09 -18.39 46.51
C VAL A 100 -7.08 -19.24 47.32
N PHE A 101 -8.24 -19.59 46.76
CA PHE A 101 -9.30 -20.32 47.48
C PHE A 101 -9.02 -21.83 47.60
N VAL A 102 -8.46 -22.45 46.55
CA VAL A 102 -8.22 -23.90 46.50
C VAL A 102 -7.11 -24.32 47.49
N ALA A 103 -6.05 -23.53 47.58
CA ALA A 103 -4.92 -23.81 48.48
C ALA A 103 -5.28 -23.75 49.99
N SER A 104 -6.39 -23.10 50.35
CA SER A 104 -6.88 -23.06 51.74
C SER A 104 -7.68 -24.30 52.13
N MET A 105 -8.32 -24.98 51.17
CA MET A 105 -9.12 -26.19 51.43
C MET A 105 -8.21 -27.43 51.57
N ASP A 106 -7.14 -27.50 50.78
CA ASP A 106 -6.17 -28.61 50.79
C ASP A 106 -5.34 -28.71 52.09
N LYS A 107 -5.28 -27.65 52.88
CA LYS A 107 -4.60 -27.64 54.19
C LYS A 107 -5.46 -28.17 55.34
N LEU A 108 -6.78 -28.25 55.19
CA LEU A 108 -7.68 -28.75 56.24
C LEU A 108 -7.94 -30.26 56.14
N LEU A 109 -7.67 -30.88 54.99
CA LEU A 109 -7.89 -32.31 54.75
C LEU A 109 -6.66 -33.21 55.01
N ASN A 110 -5.49 -32.62 55.34
CA ASN A 110 -4.22 -33.35 55.47
C ASN A 110 -3.65 -33.41 56.91
N SER A 111 -4.43 -33.09 57.96
CA SER A 111 -3.93 -33.12 59.35
C SER A 111 -4.25 -34.40 60.15
N GLU A 112 -4.81 -35.45 59.54
CA GLU A 112 -5.10 -36.70 60.25
C GLU A 112 -4.70 -37.95 59.44
N ASN A 113 -3.40 -38.30 59.47
CA ASN A 113 -2.94 -39.64 59.87
C ASN A 113 -1.43 -39.81 59.65
N TYR A 114 -0.72 -40.13 60.73
CA TYR A 114 0.53 -40.89 60.72
C TYR A 114 0.36 -42.08 61.70
N PRO A 115 1.02 -43.22 61.47
CA PRO A 115 0.53 -44.55 61.83
C PRO A 115 1.18 -45.14 63.09
N ILE A 116 0.53 -46.15 63.69
CA ILE A 116 1.04 -47.53 63.85
C ILE A 116 -0.12 -48.49 63.60
#